data_AF-A0A369T049-F1
#
_entry.id   AF-A0A369T049-F1
#
_cell.length_a   1.000
_cell.length_b   1.000
_cell.length_c   1.000
_cell.angle_alpha   90.00
_cell.angle_beta   90.00
_cell.angle_gamma   90.00
#
_symmetry.space_group_name_H-M   'P 1'
#
loop_
_entity.id
_entity.type
_entity.pdbx_description
1 polymer ?
#
loop_
_entity_poly.entity_id
_entity_poly.type
_entity_poly.pdbx_seq_one_letter_code
_entity_poly.pdbx_strand_id
1 'polypeptide(L)' 'VVRLNGRINKAGAIKPRFPVKANEFMRWERMYLPAENVGVIVVSTNQGVMTHREAKRRGIGGVLIAYCY' A
#
# COMPACT_ATOMS: atom_id res chain seq x y z
N VAL A 1 -6.75 22.41 -6.15
CA VAL A 1 -5.28 22.56 -5.94
C VAL A 1 -4.93 21.92 -4.59
N VAL A 2 -3.87 21.10 -4.54
CA VAL A 2 -3.40 20.45 -3.29
C VAL A 2 -2.12 21.17 -2.82
N ARG A 3 -1.98 21.40 -1.51
CA ARG A 3 -0.76 21.96 -0.90
C ARG A 3 0.01 20.87 -0.16
N LEU A 4 1.33 20.84 -0.32
CA LEU A 4 2.21 19.84 0.28
C LEU A 4 2.96 20.43 1.48
N ASN A 5 3.12 19.63 2.54
CA ASN A 5 3.88 20.02 3.74
C ASN A 5 5.33 19.51 3.71
N GLY A 6 5.83 19.05 2.55
CA GLY A 6 7.21 18.57 2.40
C GLY A 6 7.53 17.24 3.08
N ARG A 7 6.54 16.40 3.40
CA ARG A 7 6.71 15.13 4.14
C ARG A 7 6.73 13.87 3.27
N ILE A 8 6.56 13.99 1.96
CA ILE A 8 6.51 12.85 1.03
C ILE A 8 7.86 12.76 0.35
N ASN A 9 8.53 11.62 0.47
CA ASN A 9 9.77 11.34 -0.25
C ASN A 9 9.47 10.81 -1.64
N LYS A 10 8.54 9.84 -1.73
CA LYS A 10 8.13 9.24 -3.00
C LYS A 10 6.69 8.73 -2.92
N ALA A 11 5.92 9.00 -3.97
CA ALA A 11 4.60 8.41 -4.19
C ALA A 11 4.51 7.90 -5.63
N GLY A 12 3.88 6.74 -5.83
CA GLY A 12 3.78 6.13 -7.15
C GLY A 12 2.60 5.17 -7.27
N ALA A 13 2.08 5.05 -8.51
CA ALA A 13 1.08 4.05 -8.85
C ALA A 13 1.74 2.69 -9.10
N ILE A 14 1.08 1.60 -8.72
CA ILE A 14 1.52 0.22 -8.97
C ILE A 14 0.85 -0.26 -10.25
N LYS A 15 1.67 -0.63 -11.26
CA LYS A 15 1.21 -1.19 -12.53
C LYS A 15 2.07 -2.41 -12.92
N PRO A 16 1.45 -3.52 -13.39
CA PRO A 16 0.01 -3.79 -13.40
C PRO A 16 -0.56 -3.89 -11.97
N ARG A 17 -1.89 -3.85 -11.86
CA ARG A 17 -2.60 -3.95 -10.58
C ARG A 17 -2.58 -5.39 -10.08
N PHE A 18 -1.59 -5.73 -9.26
CA PHE A 18 -1.41 -7.10 -8.77
C PHE A 18 -2.44 -7.48 -7.70
N PRO A 19 -3.11 -8.64 -7.82
CA PRO A 19 -3.89 -9.19 -6.74
C PRO A 19 -2.97 -9.68 -5.61
N VAL A 20 -3.42 -9.55 -4.37
CA VAL A 20 -2.65 -9.90 -3.17
C VAL A 20 -3.56 -10.52 -2.11
N LYS A 21 -3.10 -11.60 -1.49
CA LYS A 21 -3.79 -12.22 -0.34
C LYS A 21 -3.39 -11.55 0.97
N ALA A 22 -4.21 -11.74 2.01
CA ALA A 22 -3.98 -11.15 3.33
C ALA A 22 -2.62 -11.54 3.97
N ASN A 23 -2.07 -12.70 3.60
CA ASN A 23 -0.79 -13.22 4.09
C ASN A 23 0.42 -12.86 3.20
N GLU A 24 0.22 -12.18 2.07
CA GLU A 24 1.27 -11.92 1.07
C GLU A 24 1.84 -10.49 1.13
N PHE A 25 1.30 -9.62 1.99
CA PHE A 25 1.72 -8.20 2.06
C PHE A 25 3.21 -7.99 2.35
N MET A 26 3.83 -8.84 3.16
CA MET A 26 5.25 -8.70 3.53
C MET A 26 6.18 -8.72 2.31
N ARG A 27 5.87 -9.53 1.29
CA ARG A 27 6.65 -9.58 0.05
C ARG A 27 6.59 -8.24 -0.69
N TRP A 28 5.43 -7.60 -0.70
CA TRP A 28 5.21 -6.32 -1.38
C TRP A 28 5.78 -5.14 -0.62
N GLU A 29 5.74 -5.18 0.72
CA GLU A 29 6.41 -4.20 1.59
C GLU A 29 7.90 -4.14 1.27
N ARG A 30 8.59 -5.29 1.16
CA ARG A 30 10.02 -5.35 0.80
C ARG A 30 10.35 -4.80 -0.59
N MET A 31 9.39 -4.84 -1.53
CA MET A 31 9.61 -4.34 -2.89
C MET A 31 9.38 -2.84 -3.03
N TYR A 32 8.40 -2.28 -2.29
CA TYR A 32 7.96 -0.90 -2.48
C TYR A 32 8.32 0.05 -1.34
N LEU A 33 8.62 -0.45 -0.15
CA LEU A 33 8.91 0.36 1.03
C LEU A 33 10.40 0.28 1.38
N PRO A 34 11.01 1.39 1.83
CA PRO A 34 12.45 1.45 2.09
C PRO A 34 12.86 0.70 3.36
N ALA A 35 11.95 0.53 4.33
CA ALA A 35 12.19 -0.15 5.58
C ALA A 35 10.88 -0.67 6.18
N GLU A 36 10.97 -1.61 7.13
CA GLU A 36 9.82 -2.06 7.90
C GLU A 36 9.18 -0.88 8.66
N ASN A 37 7.85 -0.86 8.72
CA ASN A 37 7.07 0.21 9.35
C ASN A 37 7.23 1.62 8.73
N VAL A 38 7.95 1.78 7.62
CA VAL A 38 8.05 3.05 6.89
C VAL A 38 7.13 3.05 5.68
N GLY A 39 6.30 4.10 5.55
CA GLY A 39 5.39 4.27 4.42
C GLY A 39 4.18 3.34 4.42
N VAL A 40 3.40 3.46 3.35
CA VAL A 40 2.15 2.72 3.15
C VAL A 40 1.99 2.26 1.70
N ILE A 41 1.59 1.00 1.55
CA ILE A 41 0.98 0.48 0.32
C ILE A 41 -0.53 0.64 0.44
N VAL A 42 -1.15 1.16 -0.61
CA VAL A 42 -2.59 1.34 -0.76
C VAL A 42 -3.17 0.16 -1.56
N VAL A 43 -4.24 -0.42 -1.03
CA VAL A 43 -4.87 -1.64 -1.53
C VAL A 43 -6.35 -1.35 -1.75
N SER A 44 -6.86 -1.71 -2.93
CA SER A 44 -8.29 -1.74 -3.21
C SER A 44 -8.84 -3.09 -2.75
N THR A 45 -9.76 -3.08 -1.79
CA THR A 45 -10.42 -4.28 -1.26
C THR A 45 -11.92 -4.22 -1.57
N ASN A 46 -12.65 -5.29 -1.27
CA ASN A 46 -14.11 -5.31 -1.36
C ASN A 46 -14.81 -4.41 -0.32
N GLN A 47 -14.11 -3.99 0.73
CA GLN A 47 -14.61 -3.05 1.75
C GLN A 47 -14.14 -1.61 1.49
N GLY A 48 -13.63 -1.33 0.29
CA GLY A 48 -13.09 -0.03 -0.09
C GLY A 48 -11.56 0.02 -0.10
N VAL A 49 -11.04 1.22 -0.31
CA VAL A 49 -9.61 1.50 -0.39
C VAL A 49 -9.03 1.68 1.02
N MET A 50 -7.96 0.95 1.33
CA MET A 50 -7.31 1.02 2.64
C MET A 50 -5.80 0.78 2.52
N THR A 51 -5.08 0.92 3.64
CA THR A 51 -3.66 0.58 3.68
C THR A 51 -3.48 -0.94 3.83
N HIS A 52 -2.35 -1.46 3.38
CA HIS A 52 -1.96 -2.86 3.61
C HIS A 52 -1.96 -3.25 5.11
N ARG A 53 -1.65 -2.31 6.02
CA ARG A 53 -1.69 -2.56 7.48
C ARG A 53 -3.11 -2.81 7.97
N GLU A 54 -4.05 -2.00 7.49
CA GLU A 54 -5.47 -2.15 7.82
C GLU A 54 -6.03 -3.45 7.22
N ALA A 55 -5.71 -3.71 5.94
CA ALA A 55 -6.09 -4.95 5.26
C ALA A 55 -5.55 -6.19 5.98
N LYS A 56 -4.29 -6.15 6.43
CA LYS A 56 -3.66 -7.21 7.22
C LYS A 56 -4.34 -7.40 8.58
N ARG A 57 -4.67 -6.31 9.29
CA ARG A 57 -5.39 -6.39 10.58
C ARG A 57 -6.78 -7.03 10.43
N ARG A 58 -7.45 -6.77 9.31
CA ARG A 58 -8.77 -7.35 8.99
C ARG A 58 -8.70 -8.74 8.36
N GLY A 59 -7.51 -9.21 7.97
CA GLY A 59 -7.36 -10.48 7.26
C GLY A 59 -7.91 -10.45 5.83
N ILE A 60 -7.94 -9.29 5.17
CA ILE A 60 -8.54 -9.11 3.84
C ILE A 60 -7.42 -8.88 2.80
N GLY A 61 -7.55 -9.52 1.64
CA GLY A 61 -6.69 -9.27 0.48
C GLY A 61 -7.23 -8.15 -0.40
N GLY A 62 -6.74 -8.07 -1.63
CA GLY A 62 -7.26 -7.12 -2.60
C GLY A 62 -6.33 -6.94 -3.77
N VAL A 63 -6.25 -5.71 -4.26
CA VAL A 63 -5.45 -5.35 -5.42
C VAL A 63 -4.58 -4.14 -5.08
N LEU A 64 -3.29 -4.25 -5.35
CA LEU A 64 -2.34 -3.15 -5.13
C LEU A 64 -2.57 -2.03 -6.13
N ILE A 65 -2.65 -0.78 -5.64
CA ILE A 65 -2.91 0.38 -6.50
C ILE A 65 -1.82 1.46 -6.41
N ALA A 66 -1.22 1.68 -5.24
CA ALA A 66 -0.22 2.72 -5.05
C ALA A 66 0.67 2.47 -3.82
N TYR A 67 1.79 3.17 -3.74
CA TYR A 67 2.64 3.26 -2.56
C TYR A 67 3.02 4.72 -2.29
N CYS A 68 3.30 5.05 -1.03
CA CYS A 68 3.80 6.35 -0.60
C CYS A 68 4.68 6.20 0.64
N TYR A 69 5.83 6.89 0.66
CA TYR A 69 6.75 6.97 1.80
C TYR A 69 7.59 8.26 1.77
#